data_AF-A0A346NMQ2-F1
#
_entry.id   AF-A0A346NMQ2-F1
#
_cell.length_a   1.000
_cell.length_b   1.000
_cell.length_c   1.000
_cell.angle_alpha   90.00
_cell.angle_beta   90.00
_cell.angle_gamma   90.00
#
_symmetry.space_group_name_H-M   'P 1'
#
loop_
_entity.id
_entity.type
_entity.pdbx_description
1 polymer ?
#
loop_
_entity_poly.entity_id
_entity_poly.type
_entity_poly.pdbx_seq_one_letter_code
_entity_poly.pdbx_strand_id
1 'polypeptide(L)' 'MSAIELLAKLASDVTLSSQELTPEQRESIAAVKAKAAQINAIMAIVEPTDPNEPGRQPDDDTPQKDPKFH' A
#
# COMPACT_ATOMS: atom_id res chain seq x y z
N MET A 1 5.05 22.89 2.89
CA MET A 1 4.09 21.83 2.51
C MET A 1 4.56 20.53 3.14
N SER A 2 3.67 19.79 3.78
CA SER A 2 3.99 18.51 4.44
C SER A 2 3.96 17.35 3.44
N ALA A 3 4.60 16.23 3.80
CA ALA A 3 4.57 15.01 2.99
C ALA A 3 3.16 14.43 2.82
N ILE A 4 2.27 14.59 3.81
CA ILE A 4 0.87 14.13 3.71
C ILE A 4 0.09 14.98 2.72
N GLU A 5 0.22 16.31 2.77
CA GLU A 5 -0.41 17.21 1.78
C GLU A 5 0.12 16.95 0.37
N LEU A 6 1.42 16.65 0.24
CA LEU A 6 2.03 16.31 -1.04
C LEU A 6 1.49 14.98 -1.59
N LEU A 7 1.36 13.95 -0.77
CA LEU A 7 0.74 12.68 -1.15
C LEU A 7 -0.73 12.86 -1.55
N ALA A 8 -1.50 13.67 -0.81
CA ALA A 8 -2.89 13.98 -1.16
C ALA A 8 -2.99 14.72 -2.50
N LYS A 9 -2.03 15.60 -2.80
CA LYS A 9 -1.97 16.31 -4.08
C LYS A 9 -1.60 15.37 -5.23
N LEU A 10 -0.61 14.49 -5.04
CA LEU A 10 -0.25 13.47 -6.04
C LEU A 10 -1.38 12.47 -6.32
N ALA A 11 -2.24 12.22 -5.33
CA ALA A 11 -3.40 11.34 -5.51
C ALA A 11 -4.57 12.01 -6.23
N SER A 12 -4.70 13.33 -6.16
CA SER A 12 -5.82 14.09 -6.72
C SER A 12 -5.50 14.76 -8.05
N ASP A 13 -4.24 15.09 -8.30
CA ASP A 13 -3.79 15.80 -9.47
C ASP A 13 -3.03 14.86 -10.41
N VAL A 14 -3.70 14.43 -11.48
CA VAL A 14 -3.14 13.54 -12.51
C VAL A 14 -2.06 14.19 -13.39
N THR A 15 -1.88 15.51 -13.28
CA THR A 15 -0.85 16.24 -14.02
C THR A 15 0.48 16.28 -13.30
N LEU A 16 0.48 15.99 -11.98
CA LEU A 16 1.68 15.94 -11.16
C LEU A 16 2.30 14.55 -11.19
N SER A 17 3.55 14.47 -11.63
CA SER A 17 4.30 13.22 -11.60
C SER A 17 5.14 13.09 -10.34
N SER A 18 5.19 11.89 -9.77
CA SER A 18 6.12 11.57 -8.68
C SER A 18 7.59 11.70 -9.09
N GLN A 19 7.87 11.73 -10.40
CA GLN A 19 9.21 11.94 -10.95
C GLN A 19 9.67 13.40 -10.84
N GLU A 20 8.73 14.34 -10.75
CA GLU A 20 9.02 15.78 -10.68
C GLU A 20 9.30 16.26 -9.25
N LEU A 21 9.16 15.36 -8.26
CA LEU A 21 9.44 15.65 -6.86
C LEU A 21 10.94 15.87 -6.64
N THR A 22 11.27 16.90 -5.85
CA THR A 22 12.64 17.17 -5.43
C THR A 22 13.16 16.05 -4.52
N PRO A 23 14.49 15.89 -4.38
CA PRO A 23 15.07 14.89 -3.48
C PRO A 23 14.53 14.99 -2.04
N GLU A 24 14.41 16.21 -1.52
CA GLU A 24 13.91 16.50 -0.16
C GLU A 24 12.45 16.06 0.02
N GLN A 25 11.62 16.28 -1.00
CA GLN A 25 10.22 15.86 -0.99
C GLN A 25 10.08 14.34 -0.99
N ARG A 26 10.92 13.65 -1.77
CA ARG A 26 10.95 12.18 -1.83
C ARG A 26 11.38 11.58 -0.50
N GLU A 27 12.40 12.16 0.14
CA GLU A 27 12.87 11.73 1.46
C GLU A 27 11.79 11.92 2.53
N SER A 28 11.09 13.05 2.50
CA SER A 28 9.97 13.32 3.41
C SER A 28 8.83 12.31 3.25
N ILE A 29 8.48 11.93 2.00
CA ILE A 29 7.51 10.87 1.72
C ILE A 29 8.01 9.50 2.22
N ALA A 30 9.29 9.18 2.00
CA ALA A 30 9.87 7.92 2.45
C ALA A 30 9.81 7.77 3.97
N ALA A 31 10.07 8.84 4.72
CA ALA A 31 9.95 8.85 6.18
C ALA A 31 8.51 8.57 6.65
N VAL A 32 7.49 9.13 5.98
CA VAL A 32 6.08 8.84 6.29
C VAL A 32 5.73 7.39 5.98
N LYS A 33 6.16 6.86 4.83
CA LYS A 33 5.94 5.45 4.48
C LYS A 33 6.58 4.49 5.49
N ALA A 34 7.81 4.77 5.93
CA ALA A 34 8.51 3.95 6.91
C ALA A 34 7.76 3.91 8.26
N LYS A 35 7.24 5.05 8.73
CA LYS A 35 6.42 5.11 9.94
C LYS A 35 5.09 4.36 9.78
N ALA A 36 4.42 4.51 8.64
CA ALA A 36 3.18 3.79 8.36
C ALA A 36 3.37 2.26 8.34
N ALA A 37 4.49 1.78 7.78
CA ALA A 37 4.82 0.36 7.76
C ALA A 37 4.99 -0.24 9.17
N GLN A 38 5.60 0.52 10.09
CA GLN A 38 5.74 0.10 11.50
C GLN A 38 4.38 -0.03 12.20
N ILE A 39 3.43 0.87 11.92
CA ILE A 39 2.08 0.82 12.49
C ILE A 39 1.32 -0.40 11.95
N ASN A 40 1.41 -0.66 10.64
CA ASN A 40 0.76 -1.83 10.03
C ASN A 40 1.31 -3.15 10.60
N ALA A 41 2.61 -3.23 10.86
CA ALA A 41 3.22 -4.43 11.46
C ALA A 41 2.66 -4.73 12.87
N ILE A 42 2.29 -3.71 13.65
CA ILE A 42 1.71 -3.90 14.98
C ILE A 42 0.25 -4.35 14.88
N MET A 43 -0.53 -3.81 13.93
CA MET A 43 -1.93 -4.21 13.74
C MET A 43 -2.08 -5.62 13.17
N ALA A 44 -1.12 -6.09 12.35
CA ALA A 44 -1.15 -7.41 11.75
C ALA A 44 -0.81 -8.57 12.72
N ILE A 45 -0.38 -8.29 13.95
CA ILE A 45 0.00 -9.31 14.95
C ILE A 45 -1.20 -9.74 15.82
N VAL A 46 -2.37 -9.11 15.69
CA VAL A 46 -3.52 -9.35 16.58
C VAL A 46 -4.63 -10.14 15.88
N GLU A 47 -4.35 -11.38 15.52
CA GLU A 47 -5.32 -12.48 15.60
C GLU A 47 -4.60 -13.69 16.19
N PRO A 48 -5.01 -14.22 17.36
CA PRO A 48 -4.52 -15.52 17.80
C PRO A 48 -5.00 -16.54 16.77
N THR A 49 -4.10 -16.96 15.89
CA THR A 49 -4.39 -18.07 14.98
C THR A 49 -4.64 -19.29 15.85
N ASP A 50 -5.85 -19.86 15.82
CA ASP A 50 -6.12 -21.12 16.50
C ASP A 50 -5.14 -22.15 15.91
N PRO A 51 -4.28 -22.81 16.73
CA PRO A 51 -3.32 -23.78 16.22
C PRO A 51 -3.99 -25.00 15.55
N ASN A 52 -5.31 -25.13 15.66
CA ASN A 52 -6.11 -26.17 14.99
C ASN A 52 -6.81 -25.69 13.71
N GLU A 53 -6.75 -24.39 13.37
CA GLU A 53 -7.25 -23.94 12.06
C GLU A 53 -6.25 -24.38 10.98
N PRO A 54 -6.68 -25.17 9.97
CA PRO A 54 -5.83 -25.45 8.82
C PRO A 54 -5.50 -24.10 8.18
N GLY A 55 -4.21 -23.75 8.16
CA GLY A 55 -3.76 -22.45 7.66
C GLY A 55 -4.40 -22.16 6.31
N ARG A 56 -5.09 -21.02 6.20
CA ARG A 56 -5.66 -20.58 4.92
C ARG A 56 -4.49 -20.45 3.94
N GLN A 57 -4.47 -21.32 2.95
CA GLN A 57 -3.58 -21.19 1.80
C GLN A 57 -3.85 -19.80 1.20
N PRO A 58 -2.83 -19.03 0.77
CA PRO A 58 -3.09 -17.81 0.04
C PRO A 58 -3.96 -18.18 -1.16
N ASP A 59 -5.19 -17.67 -1.19
CA ASP A 59 -6.02 -17.78 -2.37
C ASP A 59 -5.24 -17.08 -3.48
N ASP A 60 -4.75 -17.87 -4.45
CA ASP A 60 -4.22 -17.36 -5.71
C ASP A 60 -5.40 -16.69 -6.43
N ASP A 61 -5.72 -15.45 -6.04
CA ASP A 61 -6.58 -14.50 -6.75
C ASP A 61 -5.86 -14.12 -8.06
N THR A 62 -5.67 -15.09 -8.94
CA THR A 62 -5.45 -14.81 -10.35
C THR A 62 -6.78 -14.33 -10.91
N PRO A 63 -6.88 -13.10 -11.45
CA PRO A 63 -8.10 -12.66 -12.09
C PRO A 63 -8.32 -13.54 -13.32
N GLN A 64 -9.22 -14.52 -13.24
CA GLN A 64 -9.56 -15.36 -14.37
C GLN A 64 -10.32 -14.48 -15.37
N LYS A 65 -9.65 -14.18 -16.49
CA LYS A 65 -10.10 -13.29 -17.57
C LYS A 65 -11.56 -13.56 -18.01
N ASP A 66 -12.26 -12.47 -18.30
CA ASP A 66 -13.64 -12.35 -18.83
C ASP A 66 -14.07 -13.43 -19.85
N PRO A 67 -15.38 -13.78 -19.89
CA PRO A 67 -15.92 -14.75 -20.82
C PRO A 67 -16.11 -14.10 -22.20
N LYS A 68 -15.33 -14.53 -23.19
CA LYS A 68 -15.64 -14.25 -24.60
C LYS A 68 -15.55 -15.51 -25.47
N PHE A 69 -16.73 -15.88 -25.98
CA PHE A 69 -17.02 -16.51 -27.27
C PHE A 69 -16.29 -17.81 -27.64
N HIS A 70 -17.05 -18.91 -27.75
CA HIS A 70 -17.17 -19.66 -29.01
C HIS A 70 -18.43 -20.53 -29.05
#